data_AF-A0A952M5X1-F1
#
_entry.id   AF-A0A952M5X1-F1
#
_cell.length_a   1.000
_cell.length_b   1.000
_cell.length_c   1.000
_cell.angle_alpha   90.00
_cell.angle_beta   90.00
_cell.angle_gamma   90.00
#
_symmetry.space_group_name_H-M   'P 1'
#
loop_
_entity.id
_entity.type
_entity.pdbx_description
1 polymer ?
#
loop_
_entity_poly.entity_id
_entity_poly.type
_entity_poly.pdbx_seq_one_letter_code
_entity_poly.pdbx_strand_id
1 'polypeptide(L)'
;MYFWESDSQSYMVPRIAETTLKNLASQFRAVALVGPRQSGKSTLAKTAFPNKEYVSLENPEIMQSALDDPKGFLKRFEQGAIIDEAQRVPELFNYLQQILDESNERGKFILSGSNNFLMLEKITRAWLVVLDTLIYSLLVIRSYLRNQLQKP
;
A
#
# COMPACT_ATOMS: atom_id res chain seq x y z
N MET A 1 38.44 13.07 4.99
CA MET A 1 37.28 13.98 4.93
C MET A 1 36.50 13.69 3.64
N TYR A 2 35.60 12.70 3.66
CA TYR A 2 34.54 12.46 2.66
C TYR A 2 33.52 11.53 3.34
N PHE A 3 32.45 12.10 3.90
CA PHE A 3 31.42 11.36 4.66
C PHE A 3 30.07 12.09 4.52
N TRP A 4 29.59 12.34 3.29
CA TRP A 4 28.32 13.07 3.10
C TRP A 4 27.42 12.60 1.94
N GLU A 5 27.77 11.54 1.21
CA GLU A 5 27.03 11.15 -0.02
C GLU A 5 26.20 9.86 0.08
N SER A 6 26.28 9.13 1.20
CA SER A 6 25.46 7.92 1.43
C SER A 6 24.05 8.22 1.92
N ASP A 7 23.85 9.32 2.66
CA ASP A 7 22.55 9.66 3.25
C ASP A 7 21.58 10.23 2.22
N SER A 8 22.05 10.92 1.18
CA SER A 8 21.16 11.49 0.16
C SER A 8 20.41 10.42 -0.66
N GLN A 9 21.02 9.24 -0.85
CA GLN A 9 20.48 8.16 -1.68
C GLN A 9 19.44 7.29 -0.93
N SER A 10 19.66 7.02 0.35
CA SER A 10 18.71 6.28 1.20
C SER A 10 17.44 7.09 1.46
N TYR A 11 17.53 8.42 1.53
CA TYR A 11 16.37 9.33 1.65
C TYR A 11 15.58 9.52 0.34
N MET A 12 16.21 9.34 -0.83
CA MET A 12 15.52 9.49 -2.13
C MET A 12 14.47 8.41 -2.37
N VAL A 13 14.73 7.19 -1.91
CA VAL A 13 13.88 6.03 -2.21
C VAL A 13 12.52 6.09 -1.50
N PRO A 14 12.44 6.30 -0.16
CA PRO A 14 11.17 6.50 0.52
C PRO A 14 10.39 7.67 -0.08
N ARG A 15 11.09 8.75 -0.43
CA ARG A 15 10.49 9.96 -1.01
C ARG A 15 9.88 9.70 -2.39
N ILE A 16 10.55 8.92 -3.25
CA ILE A 16 10.03 8.53 -4.57
C ILE A 16 8.81 7.62 -4.39
N ALA A 17 8.89 6.59 -3.54
CA ALA A 17 7.79 5.67 -3.31
C ALA A 17 6.55 6.39 -2.74
N GLU A 18 6.76 7.32 -1.80
CA GLU A 18 5.70 8.14 -1.23
C GLU A 18 5.07 9.06 -2.27
N THR A 19 5.89 9.72 -3.09
CA THR A 19 5.42 10.59 -4.18
C THR A 19 4.62 9.80 -5.20
N THR A 20 5.11 8.63 -5.62
CA THR A 20 4.37 7.75 -6.53
C THR A 20 3.05 7.30 -5.93
N LEU A 21 3.05 6.86 -4.66
CA LEU A 21 1.84 6.44 -3.97
C LEU A 21 0.80 7.57 -3.91
N LYS A 22 1.20 8.79 -3.56
CA LYS A 22 0.34 9.98 -3.57
C LYS A 22 -0.20 10.30 -4.97
N ASN A 23 0.64 10.21 -6.00
CA ASN A 23 0.23 10.43 -7.38
C ASN A 23 -0.75 9.38 -7.91
N LEU A 24 -0.58 8.12 -7.51
CA LEU A 24 -1.56 7.07 -7.84
C LEU A 24 -2.86 7.29 -7.09
N ALA A 25 -2.79 7.65 -5.81
CA ALA A 25 -3.96 7.92 -4.99
C ALA A 25 -4.75 9.14 -5.46
N SER A 26 -4.15 10.11 -6.16
CA SER A 26 -4.90 11.22 -6.77
C SER A 26 -5.64 10.81 -8.04
N GLN A 27 -5.26 9.71 -8.69
CA GLN A 27 -5.81 9.23 -9.96
C GLN A 27 -6.80 8.08 -9.78
N PHE A 28 -6.61 7.24 -8.77
CA PHE A 28 -7.43 6.04 -8.53
C PHE A 28 -8.22 6.17 -7.24
N ARG A 29 -9.36 5.48 -7.14
CA ARG A 29 -10.22 5.53 -5.94
C ARG A 29 -9.65 4.66 -4.82
N ALA A 30 -8.93 3.61 -5.18
CA ALA A 30 -8.10 2.84 -4.26
C ALA A 30 -6.71 2.58 -4.85
N VAL A 31 -5.72 2.38 -3.97
CA VAL A 31 -4.37 1.96 -4.35
C VAL A 31 -3.95 0.80 -3.46
N ALA A 32 -3.45 -0.27 -4.06
CA ALA A 32 -2.90 -1.40 -3.32
C ALA A 32 -1.37 -1.37 -3.33
N LEU A 33 -0.77 -1.43 -2.15
CA LEU A 33 0.66 -1.66 -1.93
C LEU A 33 0.89 -3.16 -1.80
N VAL A 34 1.59 -3.75 -2.75
CA VAL A 34 1.91 -5.18 -2.72
C VAL A 34 3.42 -5.37 -2.59
N GLY A 35 3.83 -6.42 -1.89
CA GLY A 35 5.24 -6.80 -1.79
C GLY A 35 5.51 -7.70 -0.58
N PRO A 36 6.74 -8.22 -0.42
CA PRO A 36 7.11 -9.13 0.66
C PRO A 36 6.68 -8.64 2.02
N ARG A 37 6.48 -9.59 2.93
CA ARG A 37 6.39 -9.26 4.35
C ARG A 37 7.63 -8.46 4.75
N GLN A 38 7.43 -7.49 5.65
CA GLN A 38 8.50 -6.64 6.19
C GLN A 38 9.18 -5.69 5.17
N SER A 39 8.58 -5.43 4.00
CA SER A 39 9.10 -4.45 3.02
C SER A 39 8.76 -2.98 3.35
N GLY A 40 8.17 -2.69 4.52
CA GLY A 40 7.85 -1.33 4.95
C GLY A 40 6.57 -0.72 4.34
N LYS A 41 5.67 -1.53 3.75
CA LYS A 41 4.42 -1.07 3.12
C LYS A 41 3.53 -0.25 4.06
N SER A 42 3.27 -0.78 5.26
CA SER A 42 2.42 -0.12 6.25
C SER A 42 3.03 1.20 6.71
N THR A 43 4.35 1.24 6.90
CA THR A 43 5.10 2.48 7.17
C THR A 43 4.94 3.48 6.02
N LEU A 44 5.14 3.06 4.78
CA LEU A 44 4.98 3.92 3.60
C LEU A 44 3.56 4.50 3.51
N ALA A 45 2.52 3.68 3.69
CA ALA A 45 1.13 4.12 3.64
C ALA A 45 0.83 5.15 4.74
N LYS A 46 1.25 4.89 5.99
CA LYS A 46 1.05 5.80 7.12
C LYS A 46 1.79 7.13 6.93
N THR A 47 3.02 7.09 6.42
CA THR A 47 3.80 8.30 6.13
C THR A 47 3.16 9.11 5.00
N ALA A 48 2.67 8.44 3.95
CA ALA A 48 2.03 9.12 2.83
C ALA A 48 0.67 9.74 3.20
N PHE A 49 -0.09 9.09 4.09
CA PHE A 49 -1.43 9.51 4.48
C PHE A 49 -1.59 9.54 6.02
N PRO A 50 -0.92 10.46 6.72
CA PRO A 50 -0.89 10.49 8.18
C PRO A 50 -2.25 10.77 8.82
N ASN A 51 -3.17 11.38 8.06
CA ASN A 51 -4.52 11.73 8.53
C ASN A 51 -5.56 10.66 8.20
N LYS A 52 -5.20 9.59 7.47
CA LYS A 52 -6.13 8.48 7.20
C LYS A 52 -6.15 7.53 8.38
N GLU A 53 -7.34 7.03 8.68
CA GLU A 53 -7.49 5.94 9.64
C GLU A 53 -6.67 4.73 9.19
N TYR A 54 -6.03 4.07 10.14
CA TYR A 54 -5.24 2.87 9.90
C TYR A 54 -5.85 1.69 10.64
N VAL A 55 -6.08 0.60 9.90
CA VAL A 55 -6.56 -0.65 10.44
C VAL A 55 -5.71 -1.80 9.91
N SER A 56 -5.35 -2.73 10.79
CA SER A 56 -4.57 -3.91 10.41
C SER A 56 -5.37 -5.18 10.68
N LEU A 57 -5.57 -5.97 9.62
CA LEU A 57 -6.22 -7.28 9.70
C LEU A 57 -5.26 -8.36 10.23
N GLU A 58 -4.07 -7.99 10.69
CA GLU A 58 -3.25 -8.89 11.49
C GLU A 58 -3.78 -9.07 12.91
N ASN A 59 -4.51 -8.07 13.44
CA ASN A 59 -5.17 -8.19 14.73
C ASN A 59 -6.35 -9.17 14.61
N PRO A 60 -6.37 -10.27 15.39
CA PRO A 60 -7.42 -11.29 15.29
C PRO A 60 -8.84 -10.77 15.54
N GLU A 61 -9.02 -9.85 16.49
CA GLU A 61 -10.34 -9.29 16.80
C GLU A 61 -10.87 -8.41 15.67
N ILE A 62 -9.99 -7.59 15.09
CA ILE A 62 -10.32 -6.74 13.93
C ILE A 62 -10.63 -7.61 12.72
N MET A 63 -9.80 -8.64 12.47
CA MET A 63 -10.00 -9.60 11.39
C MET A 63 -11.33 -10.35 11.55
N GLN A 64 -11.65 -10.81 12.76
CA GLN A 64 -12.92 -11.49 13.04
C GLN A 64 -14.10 -10.57 12.80
N SER A 65 -14.05 -9.32 13.28
CA SER A 65 -15.10 -8.32 12.99
C SER A 65 -15.27 -8.07 11.49
N ALA A 66 -14.18 -8.08 10.71
CA ALA A 66 -14.24 -7.91 9.27
C ALA A 66 -14.76 -9.16 8.52
N LEU A 67 -14.58 -10.35 9.09
CA LEU A 67 -15.12 -11.61 8.56
C LEU A 67 -16.62 -11.74 8.88
N ASP A 68 -17.03 -11.39 10.10
CA ASP A 68 -18.41 -11.56 10.55
C ASP A 68 -19.37 -10.58 9.86
N ASP A 69 -18.96 -9.32 9.70
CA ASP A 69 -19.73 -8.30 8.96
C ASP A 69 -18.80 -7.39 8.13
N PRO A 70 -18.36 -7.85 6.94
CA PRO A 70 -17.45 -7.07 6.08
C PRO A 70 -18.03 -5.70 5.69
N LYS A 71 -19.37 -5.62 5.51
CA LYS A 71 -20.06 -4.38 5.13
C LYS A 71 -20.10 -3.40 6.31
N GLY A 72 -20.51 -3.85 7.48
CA GLY A 72 -20.51 -3.04 8.71
C GLY A 72 -19.11 -2.60 9.10
N PHE A 73 -18.11 -3.46 8.92
CA PHE A 73 -16.70 -3.11 9.11
C PHE A 73 -16.29 -1.93 8.22
N LEU A 74 -16.56 -1.98 6.92
CA LEU A 74 -16.21 -0.90 5.99
C LEU A 74 -17.01 0.38 6.21
N LYS A 75 -18.25 0.29 6.70
CA LYS A 75 -19.05 1.48 7.08
C LYS A 75 -18.41 2.33 8.16
N ARG A 76 -17.53 1.76 8.99
CA ARG A 76 -16.79 2.54 9.99
C ARG A 76 -15.80 3.52 9.34
N PHE A 77 -15.42 3.27 8.09
CA PHE A 77 -14.42 4.02 7.34
C PHE A 77 -15.06 4.80 6.18
N GLU A 78 -16.09 5.62 6.47
CA GLU A 78 -16.82 6.37 5.44
C GLU A 78 -15.90 7.34 4.65
N GLN A 79 -14.90 7.90 5.32
CA GLN A 79 -13.87 8.78 4.74
C GLN A 79 -12.67 7.99 4.16
N GLY A 80 -12.80 6.66 4.14
CA GLY A 80 -11.76 5.75 3.70
C GLY A 80 -10.67 5.51 4.76
N ALA A 81 -9.82 4.53 4.48
CA ALA A 81 -8.80 4.07 5.43
C ALA A 81 -7.60 3.43 4.73
N ILE A 82 -6.52 3.29 5.47
CA ILE A 82 -5.43 2.37 5.18
C ILE A 82 -5.83 1.01 5.78
N ILE A 83 -6.06 0.00 4.93
CA ILE A 83 -6.38 -1.37 5.34
C ILE A 83 -5.16 -2.25 5.08
N ASP A 84 -4.49 -2.62 6.16
CA ASP A 84 -3.26 -3.42 6.12
C ASP A 84 -3.55 -4.91 6.16
N GLU A 85 -2.82 -5.67 5.34
CA GLU A 85 -2.97 -7.11 5.14
C GLU A 85 -4.39 -7.52 4.68
N ALA A 86 -4.97 -6.72 3.77
CA ALA A 86 -6.33 -6.87 3.27
C ALA A 86 -6.63 -8.26 2.64
N GLN A 87 -5.60 -8.98 2.15
CA GLN A 87 -5.76 -10.36 1.69
C GLN A 87 -6.22 -11.35 2.75
N ARG A 88 -6.11 -11.01 4.05
CA ARG A 88 -6.56 -11.87 5.14
C ARG A 88 -8.08 -12.02 5.17
N VAL A 89 -8.82 -11.06 4.60
CA VAL A 89 -10.27 -11.10 4.49
C VAL A 89 -10.68 -10.82 3.05
N PRO A 90 -10.59 -11.82 2.14
CA PRO A 90 -10.89 -11.63 0.72
C PRO A 90 -12.31 -11.13 0.44
N GLU A 91 -13.27 -11.44 1.32
CA GLU A 91 -14.66 -11.00 1.17
C GLU A 91 -14.81 -9.48 1.20
N LEU A 92 -13.87 -8.74 1.84
CA LEU A 92 -13.86 -7.28 1.84
C LEU A 92 -13.79 -6.70 0.43
N PHE A 93 -13.14 -7.36 -0.52
CA PHE A 93 -12.95 -6.82 -1.87
C PHE A 93 -14.27 -6.62 -2.62
N ASN A 94 -15.27 -7.49 -2.40
CA ASN A 94 -16.59 -7.36 -3.02
C ASN A 94 -17.34 -6.12 -2.52
N TYR A 95 -17.21 -5.81 -1.22
CA TYR A 95 -17.85 -4.64 -0.63
C TYR A 95 -17.07 -3.35 -0.90
N LEU A 96 -15.74 -3.41 -0.90
CA LEU A 96 -14.89 -2.32 -1.36
C LEU A 96 -15.22 -1.95 -2.80
N GLN A 97 -15.39 -2.92 -3.69
CA GLN A 97 -15.85 -2.70 -5.07
C GLN A 97 -17.13 -1.87 -5.12
N GLN A 98 -18.15 -2.28 -4.38
CA GLN A 98 -19.42 -1.57 -4.33
C GLN A 98 -19.24 -0.12 -3.84
N ILE A 99 -18.53 0.10 -2.73
CA ILE A 99 -18.28 1.44 -2.17
C ILE A 99 -17.50 2.31 -3.15
N LEU A 100 -16.52 1.74 -3.85
CA LEU A 100 -15.69 2.44 -4.82
C LEU A 100 -16.43 2.73 -6.13
N ASP A 101 -17.40 1.90 -6.53
CA ASP A 101 -18.26 2.16 -7.69
C ASP A 101 -19.22 3.34 -7.41
N GLU A 102 -19.71 3.46 -6.18
CA GLU A 102 -20.63 4.53 -5.73
C GLU A 102 -19.93 5.84 -5.34
N SER A 103 -18.60 5.82 -5.13
CA SER A 103 -17.81 6.99 -4.70
C SER A 103 -17.01 7.60 -5.85
N ASN A 104 -16.86 8.93 -5.87
CA ASN A 104 -15.91 9.63 -6.75
C ASN A 104 -14.63 10.07 -6.04
N GLU A 105 -14.50 9.76 -4.75
CA GLU A 105 -13.36 10.13 -3.94
C GLU A 105 -12.10 9.34 -4.36
N ARG A 106 -11.04 10.08 -4.68
CA ARG A 106 -9.73 9.53 -5.06
C ARG A 106 -8.92 9.21 -3.81
N GLY A 107 -8.20 8.11 -3.85
CA GLY A 107 -7.37 7.64 -2.73
C GLY A 107 -8.19 7.33 -1.49
N LYS A 108 -9.48 7.00 -1.64
CA LYS A 108 -10.38 6.69 -0.52
C LYS A 108 -9.77 5.56 0.31
N PHE A 109 -9.41 4.44 -0.32
CA PHE A 109 -8.78 3.31 0.35
C PHE A 109 -7.33 3.10 -0.10
N ILE A 110 -6.45 2.87 0.86
CA ILE A 110 -5.08 2.40 0.61
C ILE A 110 -4.98 1.00 1.17
N LEU A 111 -4.79 0.01 0.31
CA LEU A 111 -4.72 -1.40 0.72
C LEU A 111 -3.26 -1.81 0.81
N SER A 112 -2.95 -2.73 1.69
CA SER A 112 -1.63 -3.35 1.77
C SER A 112 -1.77 -4.88 1.79
N GLY A 113 -0.83 -5.57 1.14
CA GLY A 113 -0.75 -7.02 1.18
C GLY A 113 0.55 -7.63 0.71
N SER A 114 0.73 -8.92 1.02
CA SER A 114 1.87 -9.73 0.55
C SER A 114 1.74 -10.15 -0.91
N ASN A 115 2.76 -10.73 -1.55
CA ASN A 115 2.72 -11.11 -2.97
C ASN A 115 1.56 -12.05 -3.36
N ASN A 116 1.01 -12.84 -2.43
CA ASN A 116 -0.20 -13.66 -2.68
C ASN A 116 -1.47 -12.83 -2.89
N PHE A 117 -1.44 -11.53 -2.57
CA PHE A 117 -2.50 -10.56 -2.77
C PHE A 117 -2.91 -10.47 -4.25
N LEU A 118 -1.94 -10.45 -5.18
CA LEU A 118 -2.20 -10.41 -6.62
C LEU A 118 -2.97 -11.62 -7.16
N MET A 119 -2.86 -12.78 -6.49
CA MET A 119 -3.58 -13.99 -6.89
C MET A 119 -5.06 -13.93 -6.48
N LEU A 120 -5.37 -13.22 -5.39
CA LEU A 120 -6.74 -12.95 -4.94
C LEU A 120 -7.37 -11.80 -5.74
N GLU A 121 -6.56 -10.91 -6.29
CA GLU A 121 -6.98 -9.70 -7.02
C GLU A 121 -7.19 -9.86 -8.53
N LYS A 122 -7.23 -11.08 -9.09
CA LYS A 122 -7.54 -11.28 -10.52
C LYS A 122 -8.91 -10.72 -10.97
N ILE A 123 -9.65 -10.05 -10.09
CA ILE A 123 -10.97 -9.45 -10.30
C ILE A 123 -10.94 -7.91 -10.26
N THR A 124 -9.81 -7.23 -10.00
CA THR A 124 -9.90 -5.79 -9.72
C THR A 124 -10.00 -4.91 -10.98
N ARG A 125 -11.09 -4.12 -11.02
CA ARG A 125 -11.54 -3.30 -12.16
C ARG A 125 -10.87 -1.91 -12.16
N ALA A 126 -11.33 -1.01 -13.05
CA ALA A 126 -10.79 0.32 -13.36
C ALA A 126 -10.57 1.33 -12.19
N TRP A 127 -10.85 0.98 -10.94
CA TRP A 127 -10.78 1.85 -9.77
C TRP A 127 -9.62 1.54 -8.81
N LEU A 128 -8.96 0.39 -8.96
CA LEU A 128 -7.75 0.02 -8.21
C LEU A 128 -6.51 0.07 -9.11
N VAL A 129 -5.39 0.55 -8.57
CA VAL A 129 -4.06 0.34 -9.14
C VAL A 129 -3.15 -0.34 -8.12
N VAL A 130 -2.31 -1.26 -8.60
CA VAL A 130 -1.33 -1.98 -7.76
C VAL A 130 0.04 -1.37 -7.90
N LEU A 131 0.65 -1.02 -6.76
CA LEU A 131 2.04 -0.60 -6.63
C LEU A 131 2.85 -1.74 -5.99
N ASP A 132 3.69 -2.39 -6.80
CA ASP A 132 4.58 -3.45 -6.32
C ASP A 132 5.86 -2.86 -5.73
N THR A 133 6.00 -2.96 -4.41
CA THR A 133 7.16 -2.54 -3.64
C THR A 133 8.40 -3.41 -3.87
N LEU A 134 8.27 -4.61 -4.45
CA LEU A 134 9.44 -5.41 -4.87
C LEU A 134 10.24 -4.70 -5.93
N ILE A 135 9.55 -4.15 -6.94
CA ILE A 135 10.19 -3.44 -8.04
C ILE A 135 10.99 -2.26 -7.48
N TYR A 136 10.43 -1.56 -6.49
CA TYR A 136 11.15 -0.50 -5.79
C TYR A 136 12.33 -1.05 -4.99
N SER A 137 12.18 -2.11 -4.19
CA SER A 137 13.31 -2.72 -3.47
C SER A 137 14.42 -3.21 -4.41
N LEU A 138 14.08 -3.72 -5.59
CA LEU A 138 15.05 -4.15 -6.61
C LEU A 138 15.71 -2.95 -7.28
N LEU A 139 14.99 -1.86 -7.56
CA LEU A 139 15.58 -0.61 -8.04
C LEU A 139 16.52 -0.01 -6.98
N VAL A 140 16.17 -0.11 -5.69
CA VAL A 140 16.99 0.30 -4.55
C VAL A 140 18.26 -0.54 -4.48
N ILE A 141 18.13 -1.86 -4.47
CA ILE A 141 19.26 -2.79 -4.44
C ILE A 141 20.11 -2.60 -5.69
N ARG A 142 19.52 -2.43 -6.86
CA ARG A 142 20.25 -2.22 -8.13
C ARG A 142 20.97 -0.87 -8.15
N SER A 143 20.37 0.19 -7.63
CA SER A 143 21.03 1.49 -7.47
C SER A 143 22.22 1.38 -6.49
N TYR A 144 21.99 0.73 -5.34
CA TYR A 144 23.01 0.46 -4.34
C TYR A 144 24.18 -0.35 -4.90
N LEU A 145 23.90 -1.47 -5.59
CA LEU A 145 24.90 -2.33 -6.21
C LEU A 145 25.63 -1.63 -7.36
N ARG A 146 24.93 -0.87 -8.21
CA ARG A 146 25.55 -0.07 -9.28
C ARG A 146 26.57 0.93 -8.70
N ASN A 147 26.24 1.58 -7.58
CA ASN A 147 27.13 2.53 -6.94
C ASN A 147 28.32 1.87 -6.21
N GLN A 148 28.17 0.63 -5.74
CA GLN A 148 29.31 -0.13 -5.18
C GLN A 148 30.26 -0.65 -6.27
N LEU A 149 29.76 -0.96 -7.46
CA LEU A 149 30.57 -1.39 -8.61
C LEU A 149 31.25 -0.24 -9.37
N GLN A 150 30.90 1.01 -9.07
CA GLN A 150 31.51 2.22 -9.65
C GLN A 150 32.53 2.91 -8.71
N LYS A 151 32.78 2.34 -7.53
CA LYS A 151 33.91 2.79 -6.69
C LYS A 151 35.21 2.17 -7.24
N PRO A 152 36.28 2.97 -7.41
CA PRO A 152 37.59 2.45 -7.81
C PRO A 152 38.19 1.52 -6.75
#